data_AF-A0A7V4MQ45-F1
#
_entry.id   AF-A0A7V4MQ45-F1
#
_cell.length_a   1.000
_cell.length_b   1.000
_cell.length_c   1.000
_cell.angle_alpha   90.00
_cell.angle_beta   90.00
_cell.angle_gamma   90.00
#
_symmetry.space_group_name_H-M   'P 1'
#
loop_
_entity.id
_entity.type
_entity.pdbx_description
1 polymer ?
#
loop_
_entity_poly.entity_id
_entity_poly.type
_entity_poly.pdbx_seq_one_letter_code
_entity_poly.pdbx_strand_id
1 'polypeptide(L)'
;MKRIRKSRAARLVSWLLTFAMITTIAAGAFRPTLATAQGTGTGVAQDVAVLRFENKAGNLGAALAKLATDQVSNELSASGKFTPLPEQTVEAEIRKN
;
A
#
# COMPACT_ATOMS: atom_id res chain seq x y z
N MET A 1 -9.00 -50.51 -20.17
CA MET A 1 -8.44 -49.12 -20.14
C MET A 1 -8.57 -48.49 -21.53
N LYS A 2 -9.49 -47.55 -21.72
CA LYS A 2 -9.78 -46.92 -23.02
C LYS A 2 -8.79 -45.76 -23.24
N ARG A 3 -7.76 -45.96 -24.07
CA ARG A 3 -6.78 -44.91 -24.42
C ARG A 3 -7.53 -43.71 -25.01
N ILE A 4 -7.47 -42.56 -24.34
CA ILE A 4 -7.93 -41.27 -24.89
C ILE A 4 -7.13 -41.06 -26.17
N ARG A 5 -7.76 -41.30 -27.33
CA ARG A 5 -7.14 -41.02 -28.62
C ARG A 5 -6.81 -39.54 -28.61
N LYS A 6 -5.53 -39.19 -28.85
CA LYS A 6 -5.00 -37.83 -28.98
C LYS A 6 -5.78 -37.08 -30.06
N SER A 7 -6.96 -36.58 -29.72
CA SER A 7 -7.86 -35.92 -30.65
C SER A 7 -7.21 -34.62 -31.06
N ARG A 8 -7.01 -34.44 -32.37
CA ARG A 8 -6.49 -33.18 -32.93
C ARG A 8 -7.34 -31.98 -32.48
N ALA A 9 -8.64 -32.19 -32.27
CA ALA A 9 -9.55 -31.19 -31.74
C ALA A 9 -9.17 -30.74 -30.31
N ALA A 10 -8.79 -31.67 -29.43
CA ALA A 10 -8.37 -31.33 -28.07
C ALA A 10 -7.08 -30.49 -28.06
N ARG A 11 -6.18 -30.75 -29.02
CA ARG A 11 -4.97 -29.91 -29.18
C ARG A 11 -5.31 -28.51 -29.67
N LEU A 12 -6.20 -28.39 -30.66
CA LEU A 12 -6.61 -27.08 -31.18
C LEU A 12 -7.32 -26.25 -30.11
N VAL A 13 -8.20 -26.86 -29.32
CA VAL A 13 -8.89 -26.19 -28.21
C VAL A 13 -7.88 -25.74 -27.14
N SER A 14 -6.90 -26.57 -26.81
CA SER A 14 -5.83 -26.21 -25.88
C SER A 14 -5.00 -25.02 -26.38
N TRP A 15 -4.65 -25.00 -27.67
CA TRP A 15 -3.92 -23.88 -28.28
C TRP A 15 -4.75 -22.60 -28.29
N LEU A 16 -6.03 -22.67 -28.64
CA LEU A 16 -6.94 -21.51 -28.60
C LEU A 16 -7.07 -20.93 -27.19
N LEU A 17 -7.22 -21.79 -26.18
CA LEU A 17 -7.32 -21.34 -24.78
C LEU A 17 -6.02 -20.66 -24.33
N THR A 18 -4.88 -21.22 -24.72
CA THR A 18 -3.55 -20.67 -24.40
C THR A 18 -3.38 -19.30 -25.06
N PHE A 19 -3.78 -19.16 -26.33
CA PHE A 19 -3.67 -17.89 -27.04
C PHE A 19 -4.59 -16.82 -26.43
N ALA A 20 -5.84 -17.16 -26.08
CA ALA A 20 -6.77 -16.26 -25.43
C ALA A 20 -6.27 -15.77 -24.05
N MET A 21 -5.57 -16.63 -23.31
CA MET A 21 -4.99 -16.25 -22.02
C MET A 21 -3.76 -15.35 -22.19
N ILE A 22 -2.91 -15.61 -23.18
CA ILE A 22 -1.73 -14.78 -23.44
C ILE A 22 -2.12 -13.40 -23.98
N THR A 23 -3.10 -13.32 -24.88
CA THR A 23 -3.52 -12.04 -25.48
C THR A 23 -4.14 -11.10 -24.45
N THR A 24 -4.91 -11.62 -23.49
CA THR A 24 -5.49 -10.81 -22.40
C THR A 24 -4.42 -10.25 -21.46
N ILE A 25 -3.36 -11.01 -21.19
CA ILE A 25 -2.19 -10.55 -20.43
C ILE A 25 -1.42 -9.48 -21.22
N ALA A 26 -1.14 -9.73 -22.50
CA ALA A 26 -0.42 -8.80 -23.37
C ALA A 26 -1.20 -7.49 -23.60
N ALA A 27 -2.53 -7.55 -23.67
CA ALA A 27 -3.41 -6.39 -23.77
C ALA A 27 -3.52 -5.59 -22.44
N GLY A 28 -2.87 -6.04 -21.36
CA GLY A 28 -2.85 -5.32 -20.09
C GLY A 28 -4.16 -5.37 -19.31
N ALA A 29 -5.07 -6.30 -19.65
CA ALA A 29 -6.35 -6.47 -18.94
C ALA A 29 -6.18 -6.97 -17.49
N PHE A 30 -5.01 -7.52 -17.17
CA PHE A 30 -4.60 -7.96 -15.83
C PHE A 30 -3.44 -7.13 -15.29
N ARG A 31 -3.53 -5.80 -15.39
CA ARG A 31 -2.67 -4.96 -14.57
C ARG A 31 -3.18 -5.06 -13.13
N PRO A 32 -2.39 -5.58 -12.18
CA PRO A 32 -2.75 -5.43 -10.78
C PRO A 32 -2.89 -3.93 -10.53
N THR A 33 -4.09 -3.50 -10.13
CA THR A 33 -4.28 -2.14 -9.64
C THR A 33 -3.32 -1.99 -8.47
N LEU A 34 -2.34 -1.09 -8.62
CA LEU A 34 -1.50 -0.69 -7.52
C LEU A 34 -2.44 -0.23 -6.41
N ALA A 35 -2.33 -0.82 -5.23
CA ALA A 35 -3.06 -0.34 -4.08
C ALA A 35 -2.74 1.14 -3.92
N THR A 36 -3.77 1.99 -3.98
CA THR A 36 -3.67 3.46 -3.93
C THR A 36 -3.00 3.98 -2.65
N ALA A 37 -2.80 3.12 -1.65
CA ALA A 37 -2.04 3.41 -0.43
C ALA A 37 -0.52 3.44 -0.64
N GLN A 38 0.00 2.87 -1.74
CA GLN A 38 1.44 2.82 -2.06
C GLN A 38 1.74 3.57 -3.34
N GLY A 39 1.12 4.75 -3.53
CA GLY A 39 1.53 5.68 -4.56
C GLY A 39 2.98 6.11 -4.33
N THR A 40 3.93 5.32 -4.81
CA THR A 40 5.30 5.73 -5.12
C THR A 40 5.27 6.57 -6.39
N GLY A 41 4.44 7.62 -6.36
CA GLY A 41 4.47 8.68 -7.35
C GLY A 41 5.73 9.47 -7.11
N THR A 42 6.71 9.31 -8.00
CA THR A 42 7.90 10.14 -8.10
C THR A 42 7.53 11.62 -7.98
N GLY A 43 7.76 12.23 -6.80
CA GLY A 43 7.64 13.66 -6.57
C GLY A 43 6.49 14.16 -5.69
N VAL A 44 5.61 13.29 -5.17
CA VAL A 44 4.53 13.71 -4.25
C VAL A 44 4.81 13.15 -2.86
N ALA A 45 5.02 14.04 -1.89
CA ALA A 45 5.18 13.65 -0.49
C ALA A 45 3.89 12.98 0.02
N GLN A 46 4.02 11.85 0.71
CA GLN A 46 2.88 11.11 1.25
C GLN A 46 2.41 11.73 2.57
N ASP A 47 1.11 11.92 2.71
CA ASP A 47 0.53 12.39 3.97
C ASP A 47 0.61 11.28 5.03
N VAL A 48 1.19 11.59 6.19
CA VAL A 48 1.36 10.63 7.30
C VAL A 48 0.85 11.23 8.59
N ALA A 49 0.08 10.44 9.36
CA ALA A 49 -0.32 10.79 10.71
C ALA A 49 0.73 10.25 11.71
N VAL A 50 1.32 11.15 12.51
CA VAL A 50 2.21 10.76 13.61
C VAL A 50 1.37 10.65 14.88
N LEU A 51 1.23 9.45 15.41
CA LEU A 51 0.53 9.22 16.68
C LEU A 51 1.43 9.64 17.83
N ARG A 52 0.83 10.27 18.85
CA ARG A 52 1.54 10.69 20.05
C ARG A 52 2.07 9.46 20.78
N PHE A 53 3.38 9.42 21.07
CA PHE A 53 3.94 8.36 21.89
C PHE A 53 3.32 8.40 23.29
N GLU A 54 3.05 7.22 23.85
CA GLU A 54 2.71 7.09 25.25
C GLU A 54 3.93 6.60 26.02
N ASN A 55 4.39 7.41 26.97
CA ASN A 55 5.42 6.98 27.90
C ASN A 55 4.83 6.93 29.32
N LYS A 56 4.68 5.71 29.83
CA LYS A 56 4.15 5.43 31.17
C LYS A 56 5.23 5.54 32.27
N ALA A 57 6.44 5.97 31.93
CA ALA A 57 7.53 6.12 32.89
C ALA A 57 7.45 7.45 33.65
N GLY A 58 6.88 7.39 34.86
CA GLY A 58 7.03 8.42 35.90
C GLY A 58 6.62 9.85 35.52
N ASN A 59 7.03 10.81 36.34
CA ASN A 59 6.55 12.20 36.32
C ASN A 59 6.93 13.01 35.06
N LEU A 60 7.88 12.52 34.26
CA LEU A 60 8.34 13.18 33.02
C LEU A 60 7.99 12.40 31.75
N GLY A 61 7.30 11.27 31.87
CA GLY A 61 6.97 10.40 30.74
C GLY A 61 6.24 11.17 29.63
N ALA A 62 5.18 11.91 29.97
CA ALA A 62 4.39 12.67 29.00
C ALA A 62 5.22 13.73 28.24
N ALA A 63 6.12 14.44 28.91
CA ALA A 63 6.97 15.45 28.28
C ALA A 63 7.99 14.82 27.32
N LEU A 64 8.61 13.71 27.73
CA LEU A 64 9.55 12.96 26.88
C LEU A 64 8.84 12.34 25.67
N ALA A 65 7.62 11.82 25.86
CA ALA A 65 6.84 11.24 24.79
C ALA A 65 6.44 12.30 23.75
N LYS A 66 6.06 13.49 24.22
CA LYS A 66 5.80 14.64 23.34
C LYS A 66 7.05 15.00 22.54
N LEU A 67 8.21 15.12 23.20
CA LEU A 67 9.46 15.48 22.54
C LEU A 67 9.89 14.45 21.47
N ALA A 68 9.74 13.16 21.78
CA ALA A 68 9.99 12.09 20.82
C ALA A 68 9.03 12.14 19.63
N THR A 69 7.75 12.46 19.87
CA THR A 69 6.74 12.58 18.81
C THR A 69 7.08 13.75 17.89
N ASP A 70 7.41 14.90 18.47
CA ASP A 70 7.80 16.12 17.75
C ASP A 70 9.07 15.85 16.89
N GLN A 71 10.04 15.12 17.44
CA GLN A 71 11.26 14.78 16.72
C GLN A 71 11.03 13.85 15.53
N VAL A 72 10.19 12.81 15.69
CA VAL A 72 9.84 11.90 14.58
C VAL A 72 9.09 12.66 13.47
N SER A 73 8.18 13.57 13.84
CA SER A 73 7.49 14.42 12.86
C SER A 73 8.45 15.28 12.06
N ASN A 74 9.44 15.88 12.73
CA ASN A 74 10.47 16.69 12.08
C ASN A 74 11.36 15.86 11.14
N GLU A 75 11.77 14.66 11.54
CA GLU A 75 12.59 13.76 10.71
C GLU A 75 11.81 13.28 9.46
N LEU A 76 10.52 12.99 9.61
CA LEU A 76 9.65 12.64 8.49
C LEU A 76 9.49 13.79 7.50
N SER A 77 9.28 15.01 8.00
CA SER A 77 9.23 16.21 7.15
C SER A 77 10.57 16.49 6.46
N ALA A 78 11.69 16.35 7.18
CA ALA A 78 13.04 16.55 6.66
C ALA A 78 13.41 15.54 5.56
N SER A 79 12.80 14.35 5.57
CA SER A 79 13.03 13.34 4.54
C SER A 79 12.53 13.77 3.14
N GLY A 80 11.64 14.78 3.07
CA GLY A 80 11.02 15.25 1.83
C GLY A 80 10.09 14.23 1.14
N LYS A 81 9.94 13.04 1.74
CA LYS A 81 9.09 11.95 1.24
C LYS A 81 7.71 11.94 1.90
N PHE A 82 7.57 12.59 3.05
CA PHE A 82 6.38 12.56 3.86
C PHE A 82 5.97 13.98 4.29
N THR A 83 4.67 14.21 4.32
CA THR A 83 4.05 15.41 4.86
C THR A 83 3.32 15.01 6.15
N PRO A 84 3.88 15.28 7.34
CA PRO A 84 3.19 14.98 8.58
C PRO A 84 1.93 15.85 8.70
N LEU A 85 0.79 15.22 8.98
CA LEU A 85 -0.48 15.90 9.17
C LEU A 85 -0.56 16.58 10.55
N PRO A 86 -1.26 17.73 10.67
CA PRO A 86 -1.49 18.37 11.96
C PRO A 86 -2.25 17.46 12.91
N GLU A 87 -1.85 17.43 14.18
CA GLU A 87 -2.46 16.61 15.26
C GLU A 87 -3.98 16.83 15.35
N GLN A 88 -4.45 18.07 15.16
CA GLN A 88 -5.87 18.45 15.18
C GLN A 88 -6.68 17.76 14.08
N THR A 89 -6.10 17.61 12.89
CA THR A 89 -6.74 16.93 11.75
C THR A 89 -6.85 15.43 12.06
N VAL A 90 -5.79 14.85 12.61
CA VAL A 90 -5.75 13.43 12.98
C VAL A 90 -6.76 13.11 14.08
N GLU A 91 -6.86 13.93 15.14
CA GLU A 91 -7.85 13.76 16.20
C GLU A 91 -9.30 13.91 15.72
N ALA A 92 -9.55 14.84 14.79
CA ALA A 92 -10.87 15.02 14.19
C ALA A 92 -11.30 13.81 13.35
N GLU A 93 -10.36 13.20 12.62
CA GLU A 93 -10.58 11.98 11.85
C GLU A 93 -10.82 10.77 12.77
N ILE A 94 -10.04 10.65 13.84
CA ILE A 94 -10.17 9.56 14.83
C ILE A 94 -11.53 9.63 15.54
N ARG A 95 -12.02 10.82 15.90
CA ARG A 95 -13.33 10.99 16.55
C ARG A 95 -14.54 10.72 15.64
N LYS A 96 -14.36 10.75 14.33
CA LYS A 96 -15.43 10.51 13.36
C LYS A 96 -15.69 9.01 13.11
N ASN A 97 -14.71 8.16 13.41
CA ASN A 97 -14.85 6.70 13.37
C ASN A 97 -15.18 6.13 14.75
#